data_AF-A0A9E7B9H8-F1
#
_entry.id   AF-A0A9E7B9H8-F1
#
_cell.length_a   1.000
_cell.length_b   1.000
_cell.length_c   1.000
_cell.angle_alpha   90.00
_cell.angle_beta   90.00
_cell.angle_gamma   90.00
#
_symmetry.space_group_name_H-M   'P 1'
#
loop_
_entity.id
_entity.type
_entity.pdbx_description
1 polymer ?
#
loop_
_entity_poly.entity_id
_entity_poly.type
_entity_poly.pdbx_seq_one_letter_code
_entity_poly.pdbx_strand_id
1 'polypeptide(L)'
;MIPFAAVMVPNDFNARFFDQFVDLLNQGGEGLGLQFVILKEDLQRVDPEWLAVRQYVTGELYGYVEDSGCCSTDLRTKARLIFRRPKQEVPAFRYEYPVRIFFEHDRSTIDAERSKVAEEIAVNLSSELLTVLGN
;
A
#
# COMPACT_ATOMS: atom_id res chain seq x y z
N MET A 1 -12.71 5.88 2.81
CA MET A 1 -11.50 6.58 3.30
C MET A 1 -10.42 5.55 3.53
N ILE A 2 -9.18 5.84 3.09
CA ILE A 2 -8.06 4.90 3.22
C ILE A 2 -6.91 5.56 3.99
N PRO A 3 -6.85 5.40 5.33
CA PRO A 3 -5.64 5.66 6.11
C PRO A 3 -4.54 4.65 5.77
N PHE A 4 -3.31 5.13 5.62
CA PHE A 4 -2.19 4.29 5.26
C PHE A 4 -0.95 4.69 6.05
N ALA A 5 -0.37 3.73 6.75
CA ALA A 5 0.82 3.93 7.58
C ALA A 5 2.08 3.42 6.87
N ALA A 6 3.14 4.21 6.88
CA ALA A 6 4.44 3.80 6.37
C ALA A 6 5.42 3.75 7.54
N VAL A 7 5.90 2.55 7.88
CA VAL A 7 6.78 2.33 9.03
C VAL A 7 8.17 1.98 8.53
N MET A 8 9.14 2.90 8.77
CA MET A 8 10.55 2.74 8.41
C MET A 8 10.81 2.53 6.90
N VAL A 9 10.04 3.22 6.05
CA VAL A 9 10.16 3.17 4.59
C VAL A 9 10.74 4.49 4.08
N PRO A 10 11.64 4.49 3.06
CA PRO A 10 12.14 5.73 2.48
C PRO A 10 11.01 6.65 1.95
N ASN A 11 11.14 7.96 2.13
CA ASN A 11 10.11 8.92 1.75
C ASN A 11 9.75 8.86 0.25
N ASP A 12 10.75 8.73 -0.62
CA ASP A 12 10.53 8.69 -2.07
C ASP A 12 9.82 7.43 -2.50
N PHE A 13 10.16 6.28 -1.90
CA PHE A 13 9.46 5.02 -2.10
C PHE A 13 8.00 5.14 -1.69
N ASN A 14 7.77 5.72 -0.51
CA ASN A 14 6.44 5.89 0.04
C ASN A 14 5.59 6.81 -0.85
N ALA A 15 6.12 7.98 -1.22
CA ALA A 15 5.44 8.93 -2.11
C ALA A 15 5.08 8.28 -3.45
N ARG A 16 6.02 7.57 -4.08
CA ARG A 16 5.79 6.89 -5.36
C ARG A 16 4.70 5.83 -5.27
N PHE A 17 4.76 4.98 -4.23
CA PHE A 17 3.72 3.98 -3.97
C PHE A 17 2.36 4.65 -3.82
N PHE A 18 2.28 5.69 -2.99
CA PHE A 18 1.03 6.37 -2.69
C PHE A 18 0.40 6.99 -3.93
N ASP A 19 1.17 7.74 -4.70
CA ASP A 19 0.67 8.41 -5.91
C ASP A 19 0.12 7.37 -6.89
N GLN A 20 0.88 6.31 -7.16
CA GLN A 20 0.44 5.23 -8.05
C GLN A 20 -0.80 4.49 -7.52
N PHE A 21 -0.87 4.25 -6.21
CA PHE A 21 -2.00 3.55 -5.59
C PHE A 21 -3.29 4.39 -5.64
N VAL A 22 -3.19 5.70 -5.40
CA VAL A 22 -4.33 6.63 -5.52
C VAL A 22 -4.88 6.63 -6.94
N ASP A 23 -3.99 6.75 -7.93
CA ASP A 23 -4.36 6.84 -9.34
C ASP A 23 -5.09 5.58 -9.80
N LEU A 24 -4.54 4.40 -9.48
CA LEU A 24 -5.14 3.13 -9.84
C LEU A 24 -6.49 2.90 -9.15
N LEU A 25 -6.63 3.29 -7.89
CA LEU A 25 -7.91 3.16 -7.18
C LEU A 25 -8.97 4.11 -7.72
N ASN A 26 -8.63 5.36 -8.05
CA ASN A 26 -9.60 6.27 -8.65
C ASN A 26 -9.99 5.79 -10.04
N GLN A 27 -9.03 5.37 -10.86
CA GLN A 27 -9.31 4.84 -12.20
C GLN A 27 -10.22 3.60 -12.15
N GLY A 28 -9.94 2.64 -11.26
CA GLY A 28 -10.79 1.45 -11.10
C GLY A 28 -12.10 1.72 -10.36
N GLY A 29 -12.11 2.70 -9.46
CA GLY A 29 -13.25 3.13 -8.67
C GLY A 29 -14.32 3.84 -9.50
N GLU A 30 -13.92 4.62 -10.52
CA GLU A 30 -14.85 5.25 -11.46
C GLU A 30 -15.78 4.22 -12.11
N GLY A 31 -15.24 3.06 -12.51
CA GLY A 31 -16.03 1.95 -13.07
C GLY A 31 -17.03 1.32 -12.08
N LEU A 32 -16.82 1.51 -10.77
CA LEU A 32 -17.67 1.02 -9.69
C LEU A 32 -18.55 2.12 -9.07
N GLY A 33 -18.46 3.37 -9.55
CA GLY A 33 -19.14 4.52 -8.95
C GLY A 33 -18.60 4.89 -7.56
N LEU A 34 -17.36 4.52 -7.24
CA LEU A 34 -16.72 4.77 -5.96
C LEU A 34 -15.70 5.92 -6.09
N GLN A 35 -15.70 6.82 -5.10
CA GLN A 35 -14.68 7.85 -4.96
C GLN A 35 -13.83 7.60 -3.71
N PHE A 36 -12.52 7.49 -3.90
CA PHE A 36 -11.60 7.23 -2.79
C PHE A 36 -11.00 8.53 -2.27
N VAL A 37 -11.10 8.71 -0.95
CA VAL A 37 -10.39 9.78 -0.22
C VAL A 37 -9.30 9.14 0.62
N ILE A 38 -8.05 9.47 0.32
CA ILE A 38 -6.87 8.92 0.99
C ILE A 38 -6.42 9.92 2.06
N LEU A 39 -6.19 9.41 3.27
CA LEU A 39 -5.62 10.18 4.34
C LEU A 39 -4.15 9.78 4.51
N LYS A 40 -3.26 10.76 4.34
CA LYS A 40 -1.82 10.62 4.64
C LYS A 40 -1.52 10.71 6.15
N GLU A 41 -2.54 10.62 7.00
CA GLU A 41 -2.42 10.68 8.45
C GLU A 41 -2.67 9.31 9.10
N ASP A 42 -2.04 9.11 10.25
CA ASP A 42 -2.23 7.91 11.06
C ASP A 42 -3.67 7.75 11.52
N LEU A 43 -4.13 6.50 11.46
CA LEU A 43 -5.48 6.09 11.84
C LEU A 43 -5.85 6.47 13.28
N GLN A 44 -4.85 6.63 14.16
CA GLN A 44 -5.02 7.06 15.54
C GLN A 44 -5.52 8.49 15.70
N ARG A 45 -5.44 9.32 14.65
CA ARG A 45 -5.97 10.69 14.66
C ARG A 45 -7.43 10.78 14.22
N VAL A 46 -7.99 9.68 13.70
CA VAL A 46 -9.38 9.62 13.26
C VAL A 46 -10.24 9.06 14.40
N ASP A 47 -11.35 9.73 14.71
CA ASP A 47 -12.27 9.35 15.77
C ASP A 47 -12.78 7.89 15.57
N PRO A 48 -12.57 6.98 16.54
CA PRO A 48 -13.06 5.61 16.47
C PRO A 48 -14.57 5.50 16.25
N GLU A 49 -15.37 6.41 16.81
CA GLU A 49 -16.83 6.41 16.61
C GLU A 49 -17.19 6.76 15.15
N TRP A 50 -16.42 7.66 14.53
CA TRP A 50 -16.58 8.04 13.14
C TRP A 50 -16.24 6.89 12.17
N LEU A 51 -15.26 6.06 12.53
CA LEU A 51 -14.86 4.85 11.79
C LEU A 51 -15.85 3.69 11.97
N ALA A 52 -16.45 3.54 13.15
CA ALA A 52 -17.36 2.43 13.47
C ALA A 52 -18.61 2.38 12.58
N VAL A 53 -19.02 3.53 12.02
CA VAL A 53 -20.20 3.66 11.16
C VAL A 53 -19.87 3.73 9.67
N ARG A 54 -18.60 3.65 9.27
CA ARG A 54 -18.15 3.79 7.88
C ARG A 54 -17.35 2.58 7.39
N GLN A 55 -17.37 2.38 6.09
CA GLN A 55 -16.44 1.48 5.42
C GLN A 55 -15.08 2.18 5.28
N TYR A 56 -14.02 1.52 5.74
CA TYR A 56 -12.67 2.06 5.59
C TYR A 56 -11.67 0.94 5.30
N VAL A 57 -10.62 1.32 4.59
CA VAL A 57 -9.50 0.46 4.25
C VAL A 57 -8.29 0.99 4.98
N THR A 58 -7.48 0.12 5.54
CA THR A 58 -6.23 0.49 6.19
C THR A 58 -5.10 -0.19 5.45
N GLY A 59 -4.13 0.58 4.98
CA GLY A 59 -2.94 0.03 4.37
C GLY A 59 -1.69 0.26 5.23
N GLU A 60 -0.71 -0.60 5.08
CA GLU A 60 0.55 -0.50 5.80
C GLU A 60 1.71 -1.01 4.93
N LEU A 61 2.78 -0.22 4.85
CA LEU A 61 4.10 -0.68 4.39
C LEU A 61 5.02 -0.86 5.58
N TYR A 62 5.62 -2.04 5.71
CA TYR A 62 6.44 -2.38 6.87
C TYR A 62 7.52 -3.42 6.52
N GLY A 63 8.50 -3.56 7.42
CA GLY A 63 9.57 -4.54 7.25
C GLY A 63 10.49 -4.24 6.07
N TYR A 64 10.68 -2.97 5.75
CA TYR A 64 11.63 -2.54 4.73
C TYR A 64 13.06 -2.85 5.19
N VAL A 65 13.76 -3.69 4.43
CA VAL A 65 15.16 -4.03 4.65
C VAL A 65 15.86 -3.89 3.31
N GLU A 66 16.93 -3.10 3.30
CA GLU A 66 17.82 -2.96 2.16
C GLU A 66 19.22 -3.37 2.59
N ASP A 67 19.74 -4.43 1.98
CA ASP A 67 21.09 -4.94 2.18
C ASP A 67 21.88 -4.70 0.90
N SER A 68 22.59 -3.56 0.87
CA SER A 68 23.38 -3.11 -0.27
C SER A 68 24.86 -3.45 -0.07
N GLY A 69 25.35 -4.44 -0.83
CA GLY A 69 26.76 -4.81 -0.91
C GLY A 69 27.51 -4.01 -1.98
N CYS A 70 28.75 -4.38 -2.27
CA CYS A 70 29.57 -3.67 -3.27
C CYS A 70 29.18 -3.95 -4.73
N CYS A 71 28.46 -5.03 -5.00
CA CYS A 71 28.11 -5.46 -6.36
C CYS A 71 26.61 -5.72 -6.56
N SER A 72 25.85 -5.82 -5.48
CA SER A 72 24.44 -6.20 -5.51
C SER A 72 23.69 -5.70 -4.30
N THR A 73 22.37 -5.64 -4.43
CA THR A 73 21.46 -5.27 -3.34
C THR A 73 20.31 -6.27 -3.25
N ASP A 74 19.99 -6.70 -2.03
CA ASP A 74 18.75 -7.40 -1.67
C ASP A 74 17.81 -6.40 -0.98
N LEU A 75 16.59 -6.22 -1.53
CA LEU A 75 15.57 -5.36 -0.94
C LEU A 75 14.34 -6.19 -0.62
N ARG A 76 13.85 -6.06 0.61
CA ARG A 76 12.66 -6.73 1.12
C ARG A 76 11.72 -5.71 1.69
N THR A 77 10.44 -5.90 1.46
CA THR A 77 9.39 -5.11 2.11
C THR A 77 8.11 -5.93 2.16
N LYS A 78 7.20 -5.55 3.04
CA LYS A 78 5.87 -6.13 3.11
C LYS A 78 4.84 -5.04 3.04
N ALA A 79 3.77 -5.33 2.33
CA ALA A 79 2.59 -4.48 2.31
C ALA A 79 1.40 -5.27 2.86
N ARG A 80 0.54 -4.58 3.60
CA ARG A 80 -0.69 -5.15 4.14
C ARG A 80 -1.85 -4.22 3.89
N LEU A 81 -2.97 -4.80 3.47
CA LEU A 81 -4.22 -4.10 3.26
C LEU A 81 -5.32 -4.79 4.06
N ILE A 82 -6.10 -4.02 4.80
CA ILE A 82 -7.19 -4.51 5.63
C ILE A 82 -8.42 -3.67 5.35
N PHE A 83 -9.50 -4.31 4.93
CA PHE A 83 -10.79 -3.67 4.73
C PHE A 83 -11.75 -4.05 5.86
N ARG A 84 -12.40 -3.04 6.42
CA ARG A 84 -13.38 -3.20 7.51
C ARG A 84 -14.72 -2.60 7.10
N ARG A 85 -15.79 -3.34 7.44
CA ARG A 85 -17.18 -2.88 7.29
C ARG A 85 -17.66 -2.28 8.62
N PRO A 86 -18.69 -1.40 8.56
CA PRO A 86 -19.28 -0.82 9.76
C PRO A 86 -19.70 -1.91 10.75
N LYS A 87 -19.48 -1.66 12.03
CA LYS A 87 -19.90 -2.54 13.14
C LYS A 87 -19.34 -3.97 13.10
N GLN A 88 -18.27 -4.23 12.35
CA GLN A 88 -17.56 -5.51 12.36
C GLN A 88 -16.19 -5.37 13.01
N GLU A 89 -15.96 -6.12 14.10
CA GLU A 89 -14.63 -6.20 14.74
C GLU A 89 -13.63 -6.98 13.89
N VAL A 90 -14.11 -8.01 13.18
CA VAL A 90 -13.29 -8.81 12.27
C VAL A 90 -13.21 -8.10 10.92
N PRO A 91 -12.01 -7.91 10.35
CA PRO A 91 -11.89 -7.34 9.03
C PRO A 91 -12.56 -8.22 7.99
N ALA A 92 -13.34 -7.60 7.12
CA ALA A 92 -14.01 -8.27 6.01
C ALA A 92 -13.01 -8.81 4.99
N PHE A 93 -11.83 -8.20 4.92
CA PHE A 93 -10.73 -8.65 4.07
C PHE A 93 -9.39 -8.25 4.66
N ARG A 94 -8.40 -9.14 4.51
CA ARG A 94 -7.00 -8.92 4.85
C ARG A 94 -6.15 -9.53 3.75
N TYR A 95 -5.26 -8.73 3.20
CA TYR A 95 -4.29 -9.15 2.19
C TYR A 95 -2.89 -8.73 2.61
N GLU A 96 -1.94 -9.63 2.44
CA GLU A 96 -0.53 -9.39 2.72
C GLU A 96 0.28 -9.74 1.47
N TYR A 97 1.12 -8.81 1.05
CA TYR A 97 1.93 -8.92 -0.14
C TYR A 97 3.41 -8.74 0.23
N PRO A 98 4.16 -9.84 0.39
CA PRO A 98 5.59 -9.78 0.61
C PRO A 98 6.32 -9.56 -0.72
N VAL A 99 7.25 -8.62 -0.74
CA VAL A 99 8.15 -8.38 -1.88
C VAL A 99 9.59 -8.62 -1.45
N ARG A 100 10.32 -9.34 -2.31
CA ARG A 100 11.76 -9.48 -2.22
C ARG A 100 12.34 -9.42 -3.61
N ILE A 101 13.25 -8.48 -3.81
CA ILE A 101 14.00 -8.33 -5.05
C ILE A 101 15.50 -8.42 -4.76
N PHE A 102 16.23 -8.85 -5.77
CA PHE A 102 17.68 -8.89 -5.77
C PHE A 102 18.16 -8.38 -7.14
N PHE A 103 19.14 -7.48 -7.14
CA PHE A 103 19.70 -6.97 -8.37
C PHE A 103 21.20 -6.69 -8.25
N GLU A 104 21.89 -6.83 -9.37
CA GLU A 104 23.30 -6.46 -9.54
C GLU A 104 23.39 -4.98 -9.95
N HIS A 105 24.40 -4.26 -9.44
CA HIS A 105 24.54 -2.81 -9.63
C HIS A 105 24.93 -2.40 -11.05
N ASP A 106 25.36 -3.35 -11.88
CA ASP A 106 25.61 -3.18 -13.31
C ASP A 106 24.32 -3.23 -14.14
N ARG A 107 23.24 -3.82 -13.61
CA ARG A 107 21.94 -3.96 -14.30
C ARG A 107 20.92 -2.92 -13.89
N SER A 108 20.98 -2.42 -12.65
CA SER A 108 20.02 -1.45 -12.15
C SER A 108 20.57 -0.61 -11.01
N THR A 109 19.86 0.45 -10.68
CA THR A 109 20.15 1.30 -9.53
C THR A 109 19.12 1.07 -8.43
N ILE A 110 19.52 1.35 -7.19
CA ILE A 110 18.61 1.22 -6.05
C ILE A 110 17.36 2.09 -6.21
N ASP A 111 17.48 3.30 -6.77
CA ASP A 111 16.34 4.19 -6.95
C ASP A 111 15.36 3.67 -8.02
N ALA A 112 15.88 3.07 -9.10
CA ALA A 112 15.06 2.44 -10.12
C ALA A 112 14.29 1.24 -9.55
N GLU A 113 14.97 0.38 -8.80
CA GLU A 113 14.35 -0.81 -8.20
C GLU A 113 13.37 -0.47 -7.08
N ARG A 114 13.68 0.54 -6.24
CA ARG A 114 12.73 1.10 -5.27
C ARG A 114 11.45 1.57 -5.95
N SER A 115 11.58 2.28 -7.08
CA SER A 115 10.43 2.78 -7.84
C SER A 115 9.58 1.65 -8.41
N LYS A 116 10.22 0.62 -8.99
CA LYS A 116 9.52 -0.57 -9.51
C LYS A 116 8.77 -1.32 -8.42
N VAL A 117 9.40 -1.54 -7.27
CA VAL A 117 8.76 -2.23 -6.14
C VAL A 117 7.59 -1.42 -5.60
N ALA A 118 7.72 -0.10 -5.50
CA ALA A 118 6.61 0.77 -5.09
C ALA A 118 5.42 0.66 -6.04
N GLU A 119 5.67 0.68 -7.36
CA GLU A 119 4.64 0.52 -8.39
C GLU A 119 4.00 -0.88 -8.38
N GLU A 120 4.80 -1.93 -8.24
CA GLU A 120 4.33 -3.33 -8.15
C GLU A 120 3.40 -3.53 -6.96
N ILE A 121 3.76 -3.01 -5.79
CA ILE A 121 2.91 -3.10 -4.60
C ILE A 121 1.62 -2.32 -4.81
N ALA A 122 1.70 -1.11 -5.39
CA ALA A 122 0.52 -0.30 -5.68
C ALA A 122 -0.47 -1.05 -6.59
N VAL A 123 0.01 -1.63 -7.68
CA VAL A 123 -0.80 -2.41 -8.64
C VAL A 123 -1.48 -3.61 -7.97
N ASN A 124 -0.73 -4.42 -7.23
CA ASN A 124 -1.28 -5.60 -6.58
C ASN A 124 -2.32 -5.22 -5.52
N LEU A 125 -2.01 -4.27 -4.64
CA LEU A 125 -2.94 -3.84 -3.58
C LEU A 125 -4.21 -3.21 -4.16
N SER A 126 -4.10 -2.38 -5.21
CA SER A 126 -5.26 -1.72 -5.80
C SER A 126 -6.17 -2.72 -6.50
N SER A 127 -5.58 -3.67 -7.24
CA SER A 127 -6.33 -4.72 -7.96
C SER A 127 -7.11 -5.61 -7.00
N GLU A 128 -6.48 -6.05 -5.91
CA GLU A 128 -7.12 -6.88 -4.89
C GLU A 128 -8.24 -6.12 -4.17
N LEU A 129 -7.99 -4.86 -3.80
CA LEU A 129 -9.01 -4.05 -3.15
C LEU A 129 -10.22 -3.82 -4.07
N LEU A 130 -10.01 -3.44 -5.33
CA LEU A 130 -11.09 -3.22 -6.29
C LEU A 130 -11.89 -4.48 -6.57
N THR A 131 -11.23 -5.63 -6.63
CA THR A 131 -11.89 -6.94 -6.75
C THR A 131 -12.82 -7.20 -5.58
N VAL A 132 -12.38 -6.91 -4.35
CA VAL A 132 -13.21 -7.09 -3.14
C VAL A 132 -14.35 -6.07 -3.06
N LEU A 133 -14.14 -4.85 -3.57
CA LEU A 133 -15.17 -3.80 -3.56
C LEU A 133 -16.20 -3.94 -4.67
N GLY A 134 -15.84 -4.59 -5.79
CA GLY A 134 -16.76 -4.90 -6.89
C GLY A 134 -17.65 -6.12 -6.64
N ASN A 135 -17.37 -6.91 -5.60
CA ASN A 135 -18.15 -8.08 -5.17
C ASN A 135 -19.11 -7.76 -4.02
#